data_AF-A0A941ZTL1-F1
#
_entry.id   AF-A0A941ZTL1-F1
#
_cell.length_a   1.000
_cell.length_b   1.000
_cell.length_c   1.000
_cell.angle_alpha   90.00
_cell.angle_beta   90.00
_cell.angle_gamma   90.00
#
_symmetry.space_group_name_H-M   'P 1'
#
loop_
_entity.id
_entity.type
_entity.pdbx_description
1 polymer ?
#
loop_
_entity_poly.entity_id
_entity_poly.type
_entity_poly.pdbx_seq_one_letter_code
_entity_poly.pdbx_strand_id
1 'polypeptide(L)' 'MRIGGVLNFSETGILSSLIDPLAGESIPVYTLSTYSTDLILIKEKDLSRTVRVLSGAGHRVFPQKGRERLP' A
#
# COMPACT_ATOMS: atom_id res chain seq x y z
N MET A 1 2.75 0.29 4.60
CA MET A 1 1.75 1.25 4.09
C MET A 1 0.34 0.68 4.25
N ARG A 2 -0.68 1.53 4.26
CA ARG A 2 -2.09 1.14 4.40
C ARG A 2 -2.87 1.69 3.21
N ILE A 3 -3.80 0.90 2.68
CA ILE A 3 -4.73 1.38 1.65
C ILE A 3 -5.71 2.38 2.30
N GLY A 4 -5.88 3.55 1.70
CA GLY A 4 -6.76 4.60 2.21
C GLY A 4 -8.24 4.26 1.96
N GLY A 5 -9.10 4.61 2.91
CA GLY A 5 -10.55 4.35 2.83
C GLY A 5 -11.00 3.09 3.58
N VAL A 6 -12.29 2.76 3.42
CA VAL A 6 -12.88 1.47 3.79
C VAL A 6 -13.11 0.73 2.49
N LEU A 7 -12.56 -0.47 2.37
CA LEU A 7 -12.74 -1.31 1.19
C LEU A 7 -14.11 -1.98 1.29
N ASN A 8 -14.97 -1.77 0.29
CA ASN A 8 -16.22 -2.51 0.19
C ASN A 8 -15.94 -3.89 -0.42
N PHE A 9 -16.57 -4.94 0.11
CA PHE A 9 -16.40 -6.31 -0.38
C PHE A 9 -16.76 -6.51 -1.86
N SER A 10 -17.52 -5.60 -2.47
CA SER A 10 -17.80 -5.60 -3.92
C SER A 10 -16.64 -5.06 -4.77
N GLU A 11 -15.65 -4.41 -4.18
CA GLU A 11 -14.51 -3.86 -4.90
C GLU A 11 -13.46 -4.94 -5.16
N THR A 12 -13.21 -5.24 -6.42
CA THR A 12 -12.19 -6.19 -6.85
C THR A 12 -11.04 -5.47 -7.56
N GLY A 13 -9.86 -6.09 -7.60
CA GLY A 13 -8.71 -5.55 -8.33
C GLY A 13 -7.96 -4.42 -7.64
N ILE A 14 -8.38 -3.98 -6.44
CA ILE A 14 -7.65 -2.94 -5.70
C ILE A 14 -6.24 -3.42 -5.34
N LEU A 15 -6.12 -4.62 -4.78
CA LEU A 15 -4.82 -5.16 -4.43
C LEU A 15 -3.95 -5.39 -5.68
N SER A 16 -4.49 -5.95 -6.76
CA SER A 16 -3.73 -6.13 -8.00
C SER A 16 -3.23 -4.80 -8.56
N SER A 17 -4.07 -3.74 -8.54
CA SER A 17 -3.68 -2.40 -9.01
C SER A 17 -2.45 -1.83 -8.27
N LEU A 18 -2.20 -2.27 -7.04
CA LEU A 18 -1.04 -1.88 -6.24
C LEU A 18 0.13 -2.85 -6.37
N ILE A 19 -0.14 -4.16 -6.44
CA ILE A 19 0.90 -5.20 -6.42
C ILE A 19 1.54 -5.37 -7.79
N ASP A 20 0.76 -5.29 -8.88
CA ASP A 20 1.26 -5.45 -10.25
C ASP A 20 2.40 -4.46 -10.60
N PRO A 21 2.30 -3.14 -10.35
CA PRO A 21 3.40 -2.22 -10.63
C PRO A 21 4.62 -2.49 -9.73
N LEU A 22 4.42 -2.93 -8.49
CA LEU A 22 5.52 -3.27 -7.57
C LEU A 22 6.23 -4.56 -8.00
N ALA A 23 5.49 -5.55 -8.47
CA ALA A 23 6.01 -6.80 -9.00
C ALA A 23 6.79 -6.56 -10.30
N GLY A 24 6.30 -5.70 -11.20
CA GLY A 24 7.03 -5.30 -12.41
C GLY A 24 8.41 -4.69 -12.11
N GLU A 25 8.55 -4.06 -10.95
CA GLU A 25 9.80 -3.48 -10.46
C GLU A 25 10.56 -4.43 -9.52
N SER A 26 10.13 -5.68 -9.34
CA SER A 26 10.75 -6.64 -8.42
C SER A 26 10.88 -6.11 -6.98
N ILE A 27 9.90 -5.33 -6.52
CA ILE A 27 9.85 -4.84 -5.13
C ILE A 27 9.18 -5.91 -4.26
N PRO A 28 9.86 -6.49 -3.27
CA PRO A 28 9.26 -7.49 -2.39
C PRO A 28 8.20 -6.84 -1.49
N VAL A 29 7.03 -7.47 -1.42
CA VAL A 29 5.90 -7.02 -0.62
C VAL A 29 5.36 -8.18 0.22
N TYR A 30 4.79 -7.85 1.38
CA TYR A 30 3.99 -8.79 2.18
C TYR A 30 2.65 -8.13 2.49
N THR A 31 1.55 -8.83 2.23
CA THR A 31 0.20 -8.29 2.38
C THR A 31 -0.47 -8.89 3.61
N LEU A 32 -1.10 -8.03 4.42
CA LEU A 32 -1.93 -8.44 5.55
C LEU A 32 -3.32 -7.82 5.41
N SER A 33 -4.30 -8.65 5.13
CA SER A 33 -5.70 -8.25 5.07
C SER A 33 -6.28 -8.12 6.47
N THR A 34 -7.00 -7.03 6.71
CA THR A 34 -7.82 -6.82 7.92
C THR A 34 -9.29 -6.77 7.53
N TYR A 35 -10.19 -6.64 8.52
CA TYR A 35 -11.63 -6.51 8.23
C TYR A 35 -11.97 -5.31 7.32
N SER A 36 -11.27 -4.18 7.48
CA SER A 36 -11.66 -2.93 6.81
C SER A 36 -10.72 -2.50 5.68
N THR A 37 -9.52 -3.08 5.61
CA THR A 37 -8.49 -2.69 4.63
C THR A 37 -7.34 -3.70 4.56
N ASP A 38 -6.53 -3.62 3.52
CA ASP A 38 -5.23 -4.27 3.46
C ASP A 38 -4.08 -3.37 3.93
N LEU A 39 -3.09 -4.01 4.55
CA LEU A 39 -1.78 -3.46 4.83
C LEU A 39 -0.77 -4.09 3.88
N ILE A 40 0.10 -3.27 3.29
CA ILE A 40 1.20 -3.74 2.46
C ILE A 40 2.49 -3.36 3.18
N LEU A 41 3.25 -4.38 3.58
CA LEU A 41 4.56 -4.25 4.19
C LEU A 41 5.62 -4.29 3.08
N ILE A 42 6.57 -3.37 3.18
CA ILE A 42 7.70 -3.22 2.28
C ILE A 42 8.95 -3.06 3.13
N LYS A 43 10.10 -3.47 2.61
CA LYS A 43 11.37 -3.20 3.28
C LYS A 43 11.64 -1.69 3.23
N GLU A 44 12.17 -1.14 4.32
CA GLU A 44 12.43 0.29 4.45
C GLU A 44 13.32 0.83 3.32
N LYS A 45 14.35 0.07 2.94
CA LYS A 45 15.24 0.41 1.82
C LYS A 45 14.52 0.60 0.48
N ASP A 46 13.35 -0.04 0.31
CA ASP A 46 12.56 -0.02 -0.92
C ASP A 46 11.44 1.04 -0.86
N LEU A 47 11.30 1.79 0.24
CA LEU A 47 10.25 2.78 0.45
C LEU A 47 10.24 3.86 -0.63
N SER A 48 11.36 4.54 -0.84
CA SER A 48 11.47 5.61 -1.84
C SER A 48 11.16 5.12 -3.25
N ARG A 49 11.54 3.88 -3.59
CA ARG A 49 11.24 3.27 -4.87
C ARG A 49 9.74 2.95 -4.99
N THR A 50 9.16 2.35 -3.95
CA THR A 50 7.73 2.03 -3.87
C THR A 50 6.87 3.27 -4.10
N VAL A 51 7.20 4.39 -3.45
CA VAL A 51 6.47 5.66 -3.62
C VAL A 51 6.50 6.12 -5.08
N ARG A 52 7.67 6.09 -5.73
CA ARG A 52 7.80 6.47 -7.14
C ARG A 52 6.99 5.57 -8.07
N VAL A 53 7.08 4.26 -7.88
CA VAL A 53 6.39 3.26 -8.72
C VAL A 53 4.88 3.40 -8.60
N LEU A 54 4.36 3.50 -7.37
CA LEU A 54 2.93 3.69 -7.15
C LEU A 54 2.42 5.03 -7.69
N SER A 55 3.18 6.11 -7.48
CA SER A 55 2.81 7.43 -8.02
C SER A 55 2.82 7.44 -9.54
N GLY A 56 3.80 6.78 -10.18
CA GLY A 56 3.88 6.62 -11.63
C GLY A 56 2.73 5.77 -12.19
N ALA A 57 2.21 4.82 -11.41
CA ALA A 57 1.02 4.05 -11.74
C ALA A 57 -0.31 4.79 -11.46
N GLY A 58 -0.26 6.06 -11.05
CA GLY A 58 -1.45 6.90 -10.81
C GLY A 58 -1.99 6.87 -9.38
N HIS A 59 -1.33 6.16 -8.45
CA HIS A 59 -1.75 6.10 -7.05
C HIS A 59 -1.26 7.30 -6.25
N ARG A 60 -2.10 7.79 -5.33
CA ARG A 60 -1.72 8.87 -4.41
C ARG A 60 -1.16 8.29 -3.11
N VAL A 61 0.10 8.61 -2.81
CA VAL A 61 0.78 8.17 -1.59
C VAL A 61 0.96 9.35 -0.65
N PHE A 62 0.49 9.21 0.59
CA PHE A 62 0.59 10.24 1.62
C PHE A 62 1.38 9.71 2.83
N PRO A 63 2.24 10.54 3.45
CA PRO A 63 2.84 10.18 4.72
C PRO A 63 1.75 10.10 5.80
N GLN A 64 1.64 8.95 6.46
CA GLN A 64 0.75 8.82 7.60
C GLN A 64 1.48 9.40 8.82
N LYS A 65 1.00 10.53 9.36
CA LYS A 65 1.47 10.99 10.68
C LYS A 65 1.19 9.88 11.69
N GLY A 66 2.20 9.53 12.49
CA GLY A 66 2.06 8.54 13.55
C GLY A 66 0.83 8.90 14.38
N ARG A 67 -0.10 7.95 14.52
CA ARG A 67 -1.16 8.10 15.51
C ARG A 67 -0.46 8.28 16.84
N GLU A 68 -0.76 9.39 17.52
CA GLU A 68 -0.38 9.62 18.90
C GLU A 68 -0.63 8.32 19.67
N ARG A 69 0.41 7.79 20.31
CA ARG A 69 0.25 6.64 21.20
C ARG A 69 -0.79 7.08 22.22
N LEU A 70 -1.95 6.43 22.24
CA LEU A 70 -2.83 6.58 23.39
C LEU A 70 -1.99 6.28 24.65
N PRO A 71 -2.12 7.10 25.71
CA PRO A 71 -1.41 6.88 26.96
C PRO A 71 -1.67 5.49 27.54
#